data_AF-A0A7S0LYK2-F1
#
_entry.id   AF-A0A7S0LYK2-F1
#
_cell.length_a   1.000
_cell.length_b   1.000
_cell.length_c   1.000
_cell.angle_alpha   90.00
_cell.angle_beta   90.00
_cell.angle_gamma   90.00
#
_symmetry.space_group_name_H-M   'P 1'
#
loop_
_entity.id
_entity.type
_entity.pdbx_description
1 polymer ?
#
loop_
_entity_poly.entity_id
_entity_poly.type
_entity_poly.pdbx_seq_one_letter_code
_entity_poly.pdbx_strand_id
1 'polypeptide(L)'
;DSRAYDELKSNDANVFYDESLDKGKIDRQLTDFGTDPFKKIVHLKPTLTLRVLQLGYSLLLSDADVVWFRNPFECKEITSGHLSIMSDAHFGLAMGSADYFVNSGFAWMRPLPITIRFME
;
A
#
# COMPACT_ATOMS: atom_id res chain seq x y z
N ASP A 1 4.39 12.38 -0.11
CA ASP A 1 4.68 13.82 -0.08
C ASP A 1 5.94 14.03 0.74
N SER A 2 6.87 14.87 0.26
CA SER A 2 8.17 15.14 0.91
C SER A 2 8.01 15.63 2.34
N ARG A 3 7.00 16.47 2.62
CA ARG A 3 6.72 16.95 3.99
C ARG A 3 6.43 15.81 4.97
N ALA A 4 5.57 14.87 4.58
CA ALA A 4 5.23 13.72 5.42
C ALA A 4 6.45 12.80 5.63
N TYR A 5 7.28 12.65 4.59
CA TYR A 5 8.55 11.92 4.71
C TYR A 5 9.50 12.58 5.72
N ASP A 6 9.71 13.89 5.62
CA ASP A 6 10.62 14.62 6.50
C ASP A 6 10.16 14.57 7.97
N GLU A 7 8.85 14.68 8.20
CA GLU A 7 8.26 14.57 9.54
C GLU A 7 8.38 13.16 10.12
N LEU A 8 8.12 12.12 9.34
CA LEU A 8 8.28 10.75 9.82
C LEU A 8 9.76 10.40 10.05
N LYS A 9 10.64 10.88 9.16
CA LYS A 9 12.09 10.71 9.30
C LYS A 9 12.64 11.40 10.55
N SER A 10 12.15 12.58 10.90
CA SER A 10 12.57 13.28 12.12
C SER A 10 12.11 12.59 13.40
N ASN A 11 11.14 11.68 13.29
CA ASN A 11 10.66 10.80 14.37
C ASN A 11 11.29 9.39 14.31
N ASP A 12 12.45 9.24 13.66
CA ASP A 12 13.18 7.97 13.51
C ASP A 12 12.35 6.82 12.89
N ALA A 13 11.30 7.15 12.12
CA ALA A 13 10.51 6.15 11.43
C ALA A 13 11.29 5.56 10.24
N ASN A 14 11.11 4.27 9.99
CA ASN A 14 11.62 3.62 8.79
C ASN A 14 10.78 4.02 7.57
N VAL A 15 11.16 5.11 6.91
CA VAL A 15 10.46 5.65 5.75
C VAL A 15 11.21 5.49 4.45
N PHE A 16 10.47 5.19 3.39
CA PHE A 16 10.96 5.15 2.02
C PHE A 16 10.28 6.26 1.21
N TYR A 17 11.06 7.00 0.44
CA TYR A 17 10.58 8.07 -0.42
C TYR A 17 11.28 8.00 -1.78
N ASP A 18 10.48 8.02 -2.84
CA ASP A 18 10.95 8.05 -4.21
C ASP A 18 10.67 9.42 -4.81
N GLU A 19 11.71 10.27 -4.83
CA GLU A 19 11.66 11.62 -5.40
C GLU A 19 11.15 11.64 -6.85
N SER A 20 11.39 10.58 -7.63
CA SER A 20 10.99 10.53 -9.04
C SER A 20 9.46 10.53 -9.22
N LEU A 21 8.74 10.08 -8.20
CA LEU A 21 7.27 10.06 -8.17
C LEU A 21 6.68 11.40 -7.71
N ASP A 22 7.45 12.24 -7.02
CA ASP A 22 6.98 13.53 -6.47
C ASP A 22 7.24 14.73 -7.39
N LYS A 23 8.02 14.58 -8.48
CA LYS A 23 8.38 15.66 -9.43
C LYS A 23 7.22 16.17 -10.28
N GLY A 24 6.21 16.77 -9.65
CA GLY A 24 5.17 17.59 -10.30
C GLY A 24 4.08 16.82 -11.07
N LYS A 25 3.96 15.51 -10.87
CA LYS A 25 2.98 14.66 -11.58
C LYS A 25 1.68 14.41 -10.80
N ILE A 26 1.63 14.85 -9.55
CA ILE A 26 0.53 14.59 -8.63
C ILE A 26 -0.19 15.92 -8.38
N ASP A 27 -1.27 16.14 -9.11
CA ASP A 27 -2.18 17.23 -8.79
C ASP A 27 -2.99 16.84 -7.55
N ARG A 28 -2.74 17.55 -6.46
CA ARG A 28 -3.32 17.28 -5.13
C ARG A 28 -4.79 17.71 -5.04
N GLN A 29 -5.28 18.48 -6.01
CA GLN A 29 -6.67 18.90 -6.08
C GLN A 29 -7.53 17.93 -6.89
N LEU A 30 -6.92 16.97 -7.61
CA LEU A 30 -7.64 16.02 -8.44
C LEU A 30 -8.08 14.80 -7.62
N THR A 31 -9.05 15.04 -6.73
CA THR A 31 -9.61 14.08 -5.78
C THR A 31 -10.91 13.42 -6.25
N ASP A 32 -11.45 13.83 -7.40
CA ASP A 32 -12.70 13.29 -7.90
C ASP A 32 -12.54 11.79 -8.23
N PHE A 33 -13.21 10.97 -7.42
CA PHE A 33 -13.14 9.52 -7.49
C PHE A 33 -13.44 9.02 -8.91
N GLY A 34 -12.58 8.14 -9.43
CA GLY A 34 -12.73 7.53 -10.74
C GLY A 34 -12.22 8.35 -11.93
N THR A 35 -11.81 9.60 -11.73
CA THR A 35 -11.16 10.41 -12.78
C THR A 35 -9.76 9.89 -13.12
N ASP A 36 -9.27 10.14 -14.33
CA ASP A 36 -7.92 9.71 -14.73
C ASP A 36 -6.79 10.29 -13.86
N PRO A 37 -6.89 11.56 -13.42
CA PRO A 37 -6.03 12.07 -12.36
C PRO A 37 -6.07 11.26 -11.06
N PHE A 38 -7.25 10.94 -10.54
CA PHE A 38 -7.40 10.11 -9.34
C PHE A 38 -6.75 8.75 -9.54
N LYS A 39 -6.93 8.11 -10.71
CA LYS A 39 -6.26 6.85 -11.05
C LYS A 39 -4.73 6.98 -11.00
N LYS A 40 -4.16 8.07 -11.53
CA LYS A 40 -2.71 8.31 -11.46
C LYS A 40 -2.20 8.38 -10.03
N ILE A 41 -2.97 8.99 -9.12
CA ILE A 41 -2.64 9.05 -7.69
C ILE A 41 -2.74 7.65 -7.07
N VAL A 42 -3.81 6.91 -7.34
CA VAL A 42 -3.99 5.54 -6.83
C VAL A 42 -2.88 4.60 -7.29
N HIS A 43 -2.35 4.77 -8.51
CA HIS A 43 -1.23 3.97 -9.03
C HIS A 43 0.12 4.24 -8.34
N LEU A 44 0.27 5.31 -7.56
CA LEU A 44 1.49 5.56 -6.80
C LEU A 44 1.72 4.46 -5.74
N LYS A 45 0.64 4.00 -5.10
CA LYS A 45 0.70 2.98 -4.06
C LYS A 45 1.30 1.66 -4.56
N PRO A 46 0.76 1.00 -5.61
CA PRO A 46 1.37 -0.21 -6.15
C PRO A 46 2.77 0.02 -6.73
N THR A 47 3.04 1.19 -7.33
CA THR A 47 4.38 1.53 -7.86
C THR A 47 5.43 1.58 -6.77
N LEU A 48 5.17 2.28 -5.66
CA LEU A 48 6.06 2.35 -4.51
C LEU A 48 6.25 0.98 -3.85
N THR A 49 5.16 0.21 -3.70
CA THR A 49 5.20 -1.15 -3.18
C THR A 49 6.13 -2.05 -4.00
N LEU A 50 5.99 -2.06 -5.33
CA LEU A 50 6.87 -2.82 -6.23
C LEU A 50 8.33 -2.39 -6.06
N ARG A 51 8.60 -1.09 -5.96
CA ARG A 51 9.97 -0.56 -5.79
C ARG A 51 10.63 -1.04 -4.51
N VAL A 52 9.90 -1.03 -3.39
CA VAL A 52 10.40 -1.52 -2.09
C VAL A 52 10.67 -3.03 -2.13
N LEU A 53 9.78 -3.80 -2.75
CA LEU A 53 9.98 -5.24 -2.92
C LEU A 53 11.21 -5.56 -3.78
N GLN A 54 11.42 -4.83 -4.88
CA GLN A 54 12.61 -4.98 -5.74
C GLN A 54 13.92 -4.65 -5.02
N LEU A 55 13.88 -3.81 -3.97
CA LEU A 55 15.02 -3.52 -3.10
C LEU A 55 15.29 -4.63 -2.06
N GLY A 56 14.47 -5.68 -2.01
CA GLY A 56 14.67 -6.83 -1.12
C GLY A 56 14.05 -6.69 0.27
N TYR A 57 13.15 -5.72 0.47
CA TYR A 57 12.48 -5.52 1.76
C TYR A 57 11.10 -6.18 1.79
N SER A 58 10.76 -6.80 2.92
CA SER A 58 9.36 -7.12 3.21
C SER A 58 8.67 -5.86 3.73
N LEU A 59 7.39 -5.68 3.40
CA LEU A 59 6.65 -4.49 3.81
C LEU A 59 5.23 -4.83 4.24
N LEU A 60 4.74 -4.06 5.21
CA LEU A 60 3.34 -3.98 5.55
C LEU A 60 2.80 -2.66 5.00
N LEU A 61 1.99 -2.75 3.95
CA LEU A 61 1.28 -1.62 3.39
C LEU A 61 0.08 -1.30 4.28
N SER A 62 -0.09 -0.03 4.63
CA SER A 62 -1.22 0.47 5.39
C SER A 62 -1.62 1.84 4.86
N ASP A 63 -2.87 1.97 4.45
CA ASP A 63 -3.45 3.27 4.12
C ASP A 63 -3.56 4.12 5.41
N ALA A 64 -3.61 5.45 5.24
CA ALA A 64 -3.56 6.41 6.35
C ALA A 64 -4.82 6.38 7.24
N ASP A 65 -5.91 5.79 6.75
CA ASP A 65 -7.18 5.60 7.45
C ASP A 65 -7.29 4.23 8.14
N VAL A 66 -6.23 3.40 8.08
CA VAL A 66 -6.16 2.13 8.80
C VAL A 66 -5.54 2.33 10.18
N VAL A 67 -6.26 1.94 11.23
CA VAL A 67 -5.82 2.05 12.63
C VAL A 67 -5.46 0.68 13.19
N TRP A 68 -4.30 0.57 13.85
CA TRP A 68 -3.82 -0.67 14.43
C TRP A 68 -4.04 -0.69 15.95
N PHE A 69 -4.83 -1.64 16.44
CA PHE A 69 -5.03 -1.82 17.89
C PHE A 69 -3.96 -2.70 18.56
N ARG A 70 -3.13 -3.37 17.75
CA ARG A 70 -2.03 -4.26 18.17
C ARG A 70 -0.89 -4.13 17.18
N ASN A 71 0.30 -4.57 17.59
CA ASN A 71 1.44 -4.69 16.67
C ASN A 71 1.12 -5.71 15.56
N PRO A 72 0.94 -5.29 14.29
CA PRO A 72 0.55 -6.22 13.23
C PRO A 72 1.67 -7.19 12.84
N PHE A 73 2.92 -6.86 13.14
CA PHE A 73 4.05 -7.74 12.85
C PHE A 73 4.07 -9.00 13.74
N GLU A 74 3.38 -8.97 14.88
CA GLU A 74 3.23 -10.11 15.78
C GLU A 74 2.07 -11.04 15.39
N CYS A 75 1.18 -10.59 14.48
CA CYS A 75 0.04 -11.37 14.00
C CYS A 75 0.49 -12.31 12.87
N LYS A 76 0.60 -13.61 13.19
CA LYS A 76 1.08 -14.62 12.24
C LYS A 76 0.14 -14.82 11.06
N GLU A 77 -1.15 -14.60 11.25
CA GLU A 77 -2.18 -14.63 10.21
C GLU A 77 -1.88 -13.60 9.11
N ILE A 78 -1.29 -12.45 9.48
CA ILE A 78 -0.85 -11.42 8.54
C ILE A 78 0.52 -11.79 7.94
N THR A 79 1.50 -12.14 8.78
CA THR A 79 2.92 -12.16 8.37
C THR A 79 3.44 -13.50 7.86
N SER A 80 2.71 -14.60 8.02
CA SER A 80 3.17 -15.94 7.62
C SER A 80 3.19 -16.17 6.11
N GLY A 81 2.34 -15.47 5.36
CA GLY A 81 2.22 -15.59 3.91
C GLY A 81 3.35 -14.91 3.12
N HIS A 82 3.44 -15.25 1.83
CA HIS A 82 4.24 -14.49 0.86
C HIS A 82 3.58 -13.16 0.48
N LEU A 83 2.25 -13.19 0.43
CA LEU A 83 1.34 -12.10 0.15
C LEU A 83 0.09 -12.36 0.99
N SER A 84 -0.30 -11.40 1.83
CA SER A 84 -1.54 -11.43 2.59
C SER A 84 -2.30 -10.15 2.30
N ILE A 85 -3.55 -10.28 1.83
CA ILE A 85 -4.44 -9.15 1.49
C ILE A 85 -5.77 -9.40 2.20
N MET A 86 -6.36 -8.35 2.75
CA MET A 86 -7.64 -8.47 3.47
C MET A 86 -8.80 -8.70 2.50
N SER A 87 -9.76 -9.54 2.93
CA SER A 87 -10.91 -9.94 2.11
C SER A 87 -12.08 -10.34 3.00
N ASP A 88 -13.27 -9.89 2.63
CA ASP A 88 -14.55 -10.35 3.21
C ASP A 88 -15.23 -11.43 2.35
N ALA A 89 -14.54 -11.96 1.33
CA ALA A 89 -15.07 -12.98 0.42
C ALA A 89 -15.58 -14.23 1.15
N HIS A 90 -14.97 -14.57 2.28
CA HIS A 90 -15.39 -15.69 3.12
C HIS A 90 -16.85 -15.56 3.57
N PHE A 91 -17.32 -14.33 3.80
CA PHE A 91 -18.69 -14.05 4.22
C PHE A 91 -19.65 -13.85 3.05
N GLY A 92 -19.18 -14.02 1.80
CA GLY A 92 -19.97 -13.73 0.59
C GLY A 92 -20.36 -12.26 0.46
N LEU A 93 -19.66 -11.37 1.17
CA LEU A 93 -19.92 -9.93 1.15
C LEU A 93 -19.05 -9.29 0.06
N ALA A 94 -19.69 -8.52 -0.81
CA ALA A 94 -18.99 -7.60 -1.70
C ALA A 94 -18.38 -6.46 -0.88
N MET A 95 -17.20 -5.97 -1.29
CA MET A 95 -16.61 -4.77 -0.71
C MET A 95 -17.41 -3.54 -1.16
N GLY A 96 -18.40 -3.13 -0.37
CA GLY A 96 -19.25 -1.97 -0.67
C GLY A 96 -20.16 -2.22 -1.87
N SER A 97 -20.17 -1.29 -2.84
CA SER A 97 -21.05 -1.31 -4.02
C SER A 97 -20.43 -1.94 -5.28
N ALA A 98 -19.27 -2.60 -5.15
CA ALA A 98 -18.53 -3.13 -6.29
C ALA A 98 -18.22 -4.63 -6.12
N ASP A 99 -18.07 -5.35 -7.23
CA ASP A 99 -17.74 -6.78 -7.29
C ASP A 99 -16.26 -7.09 -6.90
N TYR A 100 -15.67 -6.27 -6.02
CA TYR A 100 -14.34 -6.50 -5.48
C TYR A 100 -14.45 -7.28 -4.17
N PHE A 101 -13.56 -8.27 -4.03
CA PHE A 101 -13.53 -9.15 -2.87
C PHE A 101 -12.35 -8.86 -1.94
N VAL A 102 -11.45 -7.95 -2.31
CA VAL A 102 -10.20 -7.67 -1.60
C VAL A 102 -10.03 -6.19 -1.31
N ASN A 103 -9.40 -5.86 -0.19
CA ASN A 103 -9.01 -4.51 0.19
C ASN A 103 -7.47 -4.37 0.11
N SER A 104 -6.98 -3.45 -0.71
CA SER A 104 -5.54 -3.19 -0.88
C SER A 104 -4.99 -2.13 0.08
N GLY A 105 -5.78 -1.66 1.05
CA GLY A 105 -5.39 -0.68 2.05
C GLY A 105 -4.62 -1.26 3.22
N PHE A 106 -4.65 -2.58 3.40
CA PHE A 106 -3.80 -3.26 4.37
C PHE A 106 -3.31 -4.60 3.82
N ALA A 107 -1.99 -4.71 3.59
CA ALA A 107 -1.41 -5.88 2.94
C ALA A 107 0.04 -6.15 3.38
N TRP A 108 0.36 -7.43 3.62
CA TRP A 108 1.73 -7.89 3.88
C TRP A 108 2.34 -8.50 2.62
N MET A 109 3.59 -8.15 2.31
CA MET A 109 4.28 -8.63 1.12
C MET A 109 5.75 -8.94 1.41
N ARG A 110 6.20 -10.10 0.93
CA ARG A 110 7.61 -10.53 0.96
C ARG A 110 8.27 -10.32 -0.41
N PRO A 111 9.57 -10.00 -0.47
CA PRO A 111 10.30 -9.71 -1.71
C PRO A 111 10.71 -11.00 -2.44
N LEU A 112 9.72 -11.84 -2.75
CA LEU A 112 9.92 -13.08 -3.50
C LEU A 112 9.67 -12.84 -4.99
N PRO A 113 10.32 -13.58 -5.90
CA PRO A 113 10.09 -13.43 -7.34
C PRO A 113 8.61 -13.54 -7.74
N ILE A 114 7.84 -14.41 -7.07
CA ILE A 114 6.40 -14.56 -7.32
C ILE A 114 5.59 -13.33 -6.87
N THR A 115 5.94 -12.73 -5.75
CA THR A 115 5.27 -11.53 -5.24
C THR A 115 5.62 -10.31 -6.07
N ILE A 116 6.88 -10.19 -6.51
CA ILE A 116 7.32 -9.12 -7.43
C ILE A 116 6.55 -9.23 -8.75
N ARG A 117 6.48 -10.43 -9.35
CA ARG A 117 5.71 -10.64 -10.59
C ARG A 117 4.22 -10.40 -10.46
N PHE A 118 3.63 -10.58 -9.27
CA PHE A 118 2.23 -10.25 -9.03
C PHE A 118 1.98 -8.73 -9.06
N MET A 119 3.00 -7.93 -8.72
CA MET A 119 2.92 -6.47 -8.64
C MET A 119 3.31 -5.76 -9.95
N GLU A 120 3.89 -6.48 -10.91
CA GLU A 120 4.24 -6.02 -12.28
C GLU A 120 3.02 -6.03 -13.21
#